data_AF-A0A944EYE7-F1
#
_entry.id   AF-A0A944EYE7-F1
#
_cell.length_a   1.000
_cell.length_b   1.000
_cell.length_c   1.000
_cell.angle_alpha   90.00
_cell.angle_beta   90.00
_cell.angle_gamma   90.00
#
_symmetry.space_group_name_H-M   'P 1'
#
loop_
_entity.id
_entity.type
_entity.pdbx_description
1 polymer ?
#
loop_
_entity_poly.entity_id
_entity_poly.type
_entity_poly.pdbx_seq_one_letter_code
_entity_poly.pdbx_strand_id
1 'polypeptide(L)'
;YASISGLVHAFALAREDKVAATALAPYLNAITSILPPIAAGMATAIDAGQYDGDEANLSMMTASVDHLLHMSRDRGLDTGQLEAIKAVADRAIAKGHGADGWASTFEVLKLKG
;
A
#
# COMPACT_ATOMS: atom_id res chain seq x y z
N TYR A 1 13.17 -0.11 -5.05
CA TYR A 1 13.51 -0.44 -3.66
C TYR A 1 12.28 -0.64 -2.78
N ALA A 2 11.31 0.28 -2.70
CA ALA A 2 10.09 0.11 -1.88
C ALA A 2 9.34 -1.22 -2.11
N SER A 3 9.14 -1.62 -3.38
CA SER A 3 8.47 -2.90 -3.71
C SER A 3 9.26 -4.13 -3.25
N ILE A 4 10.60 -4.10 -3.37
CA ILE A 4 11.47 -5.18 -2.91
C ILE A 4 11.46 -5.25 -1.38
N SER A 5 11.52 -4.11 -0.70
CA SER A 5 11.42 -4.03 0.76
C SER A 5 10.07 -4.55 1.26
N GLY A 6 8.96 -4.19 0.58
CA GLY A 6 7.63 -4.71 0.92
C GLY A 6 7.53 -6.22 0.75
N LEU A 7 8.19 -6.79 -0.26
CA LEU A 7 8.29 -8.24 -0.43
C LEU A 7 9.08 -8.90 0.71
N VAL A 8 10.19 -8.31 1.13
CA VAL A 8 10.97 -8.80 2.28
C VAL A 8 10.15 -8.73 3.57
N HIS A 9 9.39 -7.65 3.79
CA HIS A 9 8.46 -7.53 4.93
C HIS A 9 7.44 -8.67 4.93
N ALA A 10 6.83 -8.97 3.77
CA ALA A 10 5.88 -10.07 3.65
C ALA A 10 6.50 -11.43 3.99
N PHE A 11 7.76 -11.67 3.62
CA PHE A 11 8.47 -12.89 4.00
C PHE A 11 8.83 -12.95 5.48
N ALA A 12 9.17 -11.82 6.11
CA ALA A 12 9.39 -11.75 7.55
C ALA A 12 8.11 -12.10 8.30
N LEU A 13 6.98 -11.51 7.88
CA LEU A 13 5.66 -11.80 8.42
C LEU A 13 5.28 -13.28 8.30
N ALA A 14 5.47 -13.88 7.12
CA ALA A 14 5.23 -15.30 6.90
C ALA A 14 6.08 -16.19 7.82
N ARG A 15 7.34 -15.81 8.06
CA ARG A 15 8.25 -16.55 8.96
C ARG A 15 7.76 -16.57 10.40
N GLU A 16 7.22 -15.46 10.89
CA GLU A 16 6.62 -15.39 12.24
C GLU A 16 5.40 -16.30 12.36
N ASP A 17 4.67 -16.51 11.25
CA ASP A 17 3.58 -17.49 11.15
C ASP A 17 4.07 -18.92 10.82
N LYS A 18 5.38 -19.18 10.93
CA LYS A 18 6.04 -20.46 10.66
C LYS A 18 5.90 -20.95 9.21
N VAL A 19 5.64 -20.04 8.28
CA VAL A 19 5.60 -20.29 6.84
C VAL A 19 6.95 -19.89 6.23
N ALA A 20 7.60 -20.83 5.54
CA ALA A 20 8.84 -20.53 4.84
C ALA A 20 8.60 -19.55 3.68
N ALA A 21 9.51 -18.59 3.48
CA ALA A 21 9.42 -17.65 2.35
C ALA A 21 9.34 -18.36 0.99
N THR A 22 10.03 -19.50 0.85
CA THR A 22 9.99 -20.35 -0.35
C THR A 22 8.62 -21.00 -0.59
N ALA A 23 7.81 -21.19 0.47
CA ALA A 23 6.44 -21.67 0.34
C ALA A 23 5.49 -20.55 -0.12
N LEU A 24 5.81 -19.29 0.17
CA LEU A 24 5.05 -18.12 -0.30
C LEU A 24 5.41 -17.72 -1.73
N ALA A 25 6.67 -17.88 -2.12
CA ALA A 25 7.20 -17.43 -3.41
C ALA A 25 6.37 -17.83 -4.66
N PRO A 26 5.82 -19.06 -4.77
CA PRO A 26 5.01 -19.46 -5.93
C PRO A 26 3.73 -18.62 -6.11
N TYR A 27 3.17 -18.07 -5.02
CA TYR A 27 1.95 -17.25 -5.07
C TYR A 27 2.20 -15.82 -5.53
N LEU A 28 3.47 -15.37 -5.54
CA LEU A 28 3.80 -14.00 -5.91
C LEU A 28 3.43 -13.69 -7.35
N ASN A 29 3.46 -14.66 -8.26
CA ASN A 29 3.06 -14.44 -9.65
C ASN A 29 1.62 -13.92 -9.75
N ALA A 30 0.69 -14.51 -8.99
CA ALA A 30 -0.71 -14.08 -8.95
C ALA A 30 -0.87 -12.67 -8.35
N ILE A 31 -0.07 -12.33 -7.35
CA ILE A 31 -0.06 -10.99 -6.74
C ILE A 31 0.54 -9.96 -7.71
N THR A 32 1.59 -10.31 -8.44
CA THR A 32 2.23 -9.39 -9.37
C THR A 32 1.43 -9.21 -10.66
N SER A 33 0.61 -10.19 -11.06
CA SER A 33 -0.17 -10.11 -12.30
C SER A 33 -1.27 -9.04 -12.25
N ILE A 34 -1.70 -8.60 -11.07
CA ILE A 34 -2.67 -7.50 -10.94
C ILE A 34 -2.02 -6.12 -11.01
N LEU A 35 -0.70 -6.01 -10.88
CA LEU A 35 0.00 -4.72 -10.84
C LEU A 35 -0.01 -3.95 -12.16
N PRO A 36 0.16 -4.57 -13.35
CA PRO A 36 0.16 -3.83 -14.62
C PRO A 36 -1.12 -3.01 -14.88
N PRO A 37 -2.35 -3.56 -14.76
CA PRO A 37 -3.55 -2.75 -14.94
C PRO A 37 -3.73 -1.68 -13.86
N ILE A 38 -3.35 -1.97 -12.60
CA ILE A 38 -3.36 -0.98 -11.52
C ILE A 38 -2.43 0.19 -11.85
N ALA A 39 -1.21 -0.08 -12.31
CA ALA A 39 -0.24 0.95 -12.66
C ALA A 39 -0.75 1.83 -13.81
N ALA A 40 -1.37 1.23 -14.83
CA ALA A 40 -1.96 1.97 -15.94
C ALA A 40 -3.11 2.88 -15.46
N GLY A 41 -4.03 2.34 -14.64
CA GLY A 41 -5.15 3.10 -14.09
C GLY A 41 -4.69 4.25 -13.19
N MET A 42 -3.70 4.01 -12.32
CA MET A 42 -3.13 5.06 -11.46
C MET A 42 -2.48 6.17 -12.28
N ALA A 43 -1.74 5.83 -13.35
CA ALA A 43 -1.14 6.83 -14.23
C ALA A 43 -2.21 7.69 -14.92
N THR A 44 -3.25 7.08 -15.48
CA THR A 44 -4.38 7.81 -16.07
C THR A 44 -5.08 8.73 -15.07
N ALA A 45 -5.37 8.24 -13.86
CA ALA A 45 -5.98 9.02 -12.80
C ALA A 45 -5.14 10.24 -12.39
N ILE A 46 -3.82 10.05 -12.27
CA ILE A 46 -2.85 11.11 -11.94
C ILE A 46 -2.79 12.17 -13.04
N ASP A 47 -2.66 11.77 -14.31
CA ASP A 47 -2.57 12.71 -15.43
C ASP A 47 -3.88 13.49 -15.63
N ALA A 48 -5.03 12.86 -15.35
CA ALA A 48 -6.34 13.50 -15.39
C ALA A 48 -6.66 14.36 -14.16
N GLY A 49 -5.94 14.17 -13.05
CA GLY A 49 -6.27 14.78 -11.75
C GLY A 49 -7.63 14.30 -11.19
N GLN A 50 -8.05 13.08 -11.54
CA GLN A 50 -9.33 12.49 -11.16
C GLN A 50 -9.09 11.14 -10.51
N TYR A 51 -9.51 10.99 -9.24
CA TYR A 51 -9.15 9.86 -8.40
C TYR A 51 -10.40 9.08 -7.95
N ASP A 52 -11.04 8.37 -8.86
CA ASP A 52 -12.20 7.53 -8.53
C ASP A 52 -11.87 6.53 -7.39
N GLY A 53 -12.74 6.48 -6.38
CA GLY A 53 -12.63 5.62 -5.21
C GLY A 53 -13.83 4.69 -5.02
N ASP A 54 -14.71 4.55 -6.03
CA ASP A 54 -15.96 3.78 -5.95
C ASP A 54 -15.74 2.30 -5.64
N GLU A 55 -14.70 1.68 -6.21
CA GLU A 55 -14.32 0.29 -5.88
C GLU A 55 -13.58 0.20 -4.54
N ALA A 56 -12.60 1.09 -4.34
CA ALA A 56 -11.81 1.14 -3.12
C ALA A 56 -11.27 2.55 -2.87
N ASN A 57 -11.83 3.24 -1.87
CA ASN A 57 -11.35 4.55 -1.46
C ASN A 57 -10.15 4.48 -0.49
N LEU A 58 -9.44 5.59 -0.40
CA LEU A 58 -8.21 5.75 0.36
C LEU A 58 -8.44 5.49 1.85
N SER A 59 -9.57 5.93 2.42
CA SER A 59 -9.87 5.68 3.84
C SER A 59 -9.98 4.18 4.14
N MET A 60 -10.68 3.44 3.27
CA MET A 60 -10.81 1.99 3.40
C MET A 60 -9.46 1.28 3.24
N MET A 61 -8.68 1.64 2.22
CA MET A 61 -7.36 1.03 2.02
C MET A 61 -6.38 1.38 3.14
N THR A 62 -6.47 2.57 3.73
CA THR A 62 -5.65 2.97 4.87
C THR A 62 -5.97 2.14 6.12
N ALA A 63 -7.23 1.77 6.34
CA ALA A 63 -7.60 0.83 7.40
C ALA A 63 -6.95 -0.56 7.20
N SER A 64 -6.78 -1.01 5.95
CA SER A 64 -6.02 -2.23 5.66
C SER A 64 -4.54 -2.10 6.04
N VAL A 65 -3.93 -0.92 5.85
CA VAL A 65 -2.57 -0.64 6.34
C VAL A 65 -2.51 -0.70 7.88
N ASP A 66 -3.53 -0.20 8.56
CA ASP A 66 -3.63 -0.30 10.03
C ASP A 66 -3.70 -1.74 10.54
N HIS A 67 -4.40 -2.61 9.82
CA HIS A 67 -4.42 -4.04 10.13
C HIS A 67 -3.02 -4.67 9.96
N LEU A 68 -2.29 -4.34 8.89
CA LEU A 68 -0.92 -4.82 8.68
C LEU A 68 0.05 -4.31 9.76
N LEU A 69 -0.13 -3.06 10.21
CA LEU A 69 0.65 -2.48 11.30
C LEU A 69 0.44 -3.25 12.60
N HIS A 70 -0.82 -3.46 13.01
CA HIS A 70 -1.13 -4.24 14.21
C HIS A 70 -0.57 -5.66 14.10
N MET A 71 -0.86 -6.35 12.98
CA MET A 71 -0.39 -7.71 12.74
C MET A 71 1.13 -7.84 12.82
N SER A 72 1.87 -6.86 12.29
CA SER A 72 3.33 -6.84 12.31
C SER A 72 3.88 -6.57 13.72
N ARG A 73 3.28 -5.63 14.47
CA ARG A 73 3.67 -5.32 15.86
C ARG A 73 3.42 -6.49 16.79
N ASP A 74 2.29 -7.17 16.64
CA ASP A 74 1.96 -8.37 17.45
C ASP A 74 2.98 -9.50 17.26
N ARG A 75 3.69 -9.50 16.13
CA ARG A 75 4.78 -10.43 15.80
C ARG A 75 6.18 -9.87 16.08
N GLY A 76 6.28 -8.70 16.70
CA GLY A 76 7.57 -8.08 17.04
C GLY A 76 8.37 -7.61 15.81
N LEU A 77 7.72 -7.40 14.67
CA LEU A 77 8.39 -6.92 13.45
C LEU A 77 8.51 -5.39 13.46
N ASP A 78 9.58 -4.89 12.86
CA ASP A 78 9.73 -3.46 12.56
C ASP A 78 8.60 -3.00 11.61
N THR A 79 7.96 -1.88 11.96
CA THR A 79 6.85 -1.31 11.19
C THR A 79 7.18 -0.02 10.46
N GLY A 80 8.45 0.42 10.45
CA GLY A 80 8.82 1.73 9.93
C GLY A 80 8.43 1.94 8.46
N GLN A 81 8.52 0.89 7.64
CA GLN A 81 8.09 0.96 6.24
C GLN A 81 6.56 1.17 6.11
N LEU A 82 5.76 0.42 6.88
CA LEU A 82 4.30 0.52 6.86
C LEU A 82 3.82 1.87 7.41
N GLU A 83 4.48 2.37 8.46
CA GLU A 83 4.19 3.67 9.06
C GLU A 83 4.46 4.81 8.05
N ALA A 84 5.55 4.73 7.29
CA ALA A 84 5.83 5.70 6.24
C ALA A 84 4.75 5.72 5.15
N ILE A 85 4.24 4.55 4.75
CA ILE A 85 3.15 4.43 3.79
C ILE A 85 1.87 5.06 4.36
N LYS A 86 1.48 4.69 5.59
CA LYS A 86 0.31 5.23 6.27
C LYS A 86 0.39 6.75 6.41
N ALA A 87 1.55 7.28 6.77
CA ALA A 87 1.73 8.72 6.95
C ALA A 87 1.47 9.52 5.67
N VAL A 88 1.76 8.97 4.48
CA VAL A 88 1.40 9.63 3.20
C VAL A 88 -0.12 9.59 3.00
N ALA A 89 -0.74 8.43 3.21
CA ALA A 89 -2.18 8.25 3.08
C ALA A 89 -2.97 9.17 4.04
N ASP A 90 -2.58 9.23 5.32
CA ASP A 90 -3.18 10.10 6.32
C ASP A 90 -3.10 11.58 5.92
N ARG A 91 -1.98 12.03 5.35
CA ARG A 91 -1.87 13.40 4.84
C ARG A 91 -2.84 13.67 3.69
N ALA A 92 -3.03 12.72 2.79
CA ALA A 92 -3.97 12.86 1.67
C ALA A 92 -5.43 12.86 2.16
N ILE A 93 -5.79 11.97 3.10
CA ILE A 93 -7.10 11.96 3.78
C ILE A 93 -7.36 13.31 4.45
N ALA A 94 -6.39 13.85 5.18
CA ALA A 94 -6.51 15.16 5.84
C ALA A 94 -6.70 16.33 4.85
N LYS A 95 -6.30 16.17 3.59
CA LYS A 95 -6.55 17.14 2.50
C LYS A 95 -7.88 16.92 1.77
N GLY A 96 -8.71 15.96 2.21
CA GLY A 96 -10.04 15.72 1.63
C GLY A 96 -10.12 14.55 0.66
N HIS A 97 -9.02 13.83 0.42
CA HIS A 97 -8.99 12.70 -0.52
C HIS A 97 -9.47 11.36 0.09
N GLY A 98 -10.18 11.40 1.21
CA GLY A 98 -10.59 10.18 1.91
C GLY A 98 -11.52 9.27 1.10
N ALA A 99 -12.35 9.86 0.24
CA ALA A 99 -13.27 9.15 -0.66
C ALA A 99 -12.63 8.81 -2.03
N ASP A 100 -11.42 9.31 -2.30
CA ASP A 100 -10.73 9.12 -3.57
C ASP A 100 -9.94 7.81 -3.59
N GLY A 101 -9.55 7.34 -4.77
CA GLY A 101 -8.64 6.20 -4.93
C GLY A 101 -7.22 6.45 -4.39
N TRP A 102 -6.41 5.39 -4.21
CA TRP A 102 -5.05 5.47 -3.64
C TRP A 102 -4.12 6.44 -4.39
N ALA A 103 -4.32 6.60 -5.69
CA ALA A 103 -3.54 7.51 -6.55
C ALA A 103 -3.59 8.98 -6.08
N SER A 104 -4.65 9.39 -5.38
CA SER A 104 -4.78 10.74 -4.80
C SER A 104 -3.65 11.11 -3.82
N THR A 105 -2.94 10.12 -3.26
CA THR A 105 -1.74 10.36 -2.45
C THR A 105 -0.64 11.13 -3.21
N PHE A 106 -0.68 11.14 -4.54
CA PHE A 106 0.14 11.98 -5.39
C PHE A 106 0.06 13.47 -5.01
N GLU A 107 -1.12 13.99 -4.64
CA GLU A 107 -1.36 15.40 -4.30
C GLU A 107 -0.65 15.88 -3.02
N VAL A 108 -0.17 14.94 -2.18
CA VAL A 108 0.61 15.27 -0.99
C VAL A 108 2.09 14.94 -1.12
N LEU A 109 2.49 14.33 -2.24
CA LEU A 109 3.89 14.07 -2.59
C LEU A 109 4.50 15.18 -3.45
N LYS A 110 3.66 15.99 -4.11
CA LYS A 110 4.11 17.19 -4.82
C LYS A 110 4.82 18.13 -3.85
N LEU A 111 6.12 18.35 -4.07
CA LEU A 111 6.94 19.28 -3.29
C LEU A 111 6.67 20.75 -3.63
N LYS A 112 5.88 21.02 -4.67
CA LYS A 112 5.44 22.36 -5.07
C LYS A 112 3.95 22.32 -5.39
N GLY A 113 3.19 23.12 -4.64
CA GLY A 113 1.90 23.67 -5.04
C GLY A 113 2.13 25.11 -5.48
#